data_AF-A0A8B7E929-F1
#
_entry.id   AF-A0A8B7E929-F1
#
_cell.length_a   1.000
_cell.length_b   1.000
_cell.length_c   1.000
_cell.angle_alpha   90.00
_cell.angle_beta   90.00
_cell.angle_gamma   90.00
#
_symmetry.space_group_name_H-M   'P 1'
#
loop_
_entity.id
_entity.type
_entity.pdbx_description
1 polymer ?
#
loop_
_entity_poly.entity_id
_entity_poly.type
_entity_poly.pdbx_seq_one_letter_code
_entity_poly.pdbx_strand_id
1 'polypeptide(L)'
;MAEESSKEVPSNETRIKIDNKKLMDQFWSLVSLDEGVRIESIKNILEELNNTNNKKEIEYTVQRLVKGLSSGRKAARQGYATALTHVLLCFDQINLAEVFEMMEKFNSVKSSFKGQEERDAYFGQLFGVLCLNQVINKKKFDSFNDISKKIMEKLCYLMKKKSYLREVVANSICDILNHTEFQFFESNYKPLLKSSLMSGWKSCTVEDVMITLKVKSLYQDSLPDTYFSEHWNKSTLLHTKNLEPLSQVLRNPCH
;
A
#
# COMPACT_ATOMS: atom_id res chain seq x y z
N MET A 1 42.10 -34.26 -11.06
CA MET A 1 41.14 -33.93 -9.98
C MET A 1 41.31 -32.45 -9.70
N ALA A 2 40.84 -31.52 -10.54
CA ALA A 2 39.47 -31.26 -11.00
C ALA A 2 38.54 -30.86 -9.83
N GLU A 3 38.49 -29.57 -9.53
CA GLU A 3 37.30 -28.90 -8.99
C GLU A 3 37.11 -27.60 -9.77
N GLU A 4 36.28 -27.69 -10.81
CA GLU A 4 35.81 -26.56 -11.60
C GLU A 4 34.80 -25.77 -10.77
N SER A 5 35.18 -24.54 -10.43
CA SER A 5 34.30 -23.49 -9.92
C SER A 5 33.10 -23.30 -10.86
N SER A 6 31.96 -23.80 -10.44
CA SER A 6 30.66 -23.66 -11.11
C SER A 6 30.26 -22.18 -11.11
N LYS A 7 30.44 -21.51 -12.26
CA LYS A 7 29.84 -20.19 -12.50
C LYS A 7 28.33 -20.38 -12.59
N GLU A 8 27.60 -19.94 -11.57
CA GLU A 8 26.15 -19.80 -11.66
C GLU A 8 25.80 -18.84 -12.80
N VAL A 9 25.19 -19.40 -13.84
CA VAL A 9 24.60 -18.67 -14.97
C VAL A 9 23.35 -17.97 -14.45
N PRO A 10 23.15 -16.65 -14.66
CA PRO A 10 21.92 -15.99 -14.28
C PRO A 10 20.76 -16.62 -15.05
N SER A 11 19.75 -17.07 -14.33
CA SER A 11 18.53 -17.64 -14.89
C SER A 11 17.91 -16.66 -15.89
N ASN A 12 17.79 -17.11 -17.13
CA ASN A 12 17.14 -16.38 -18.22
C ASN A 12 15.68 -16.10 -17.86
N GLU A 13 15.40 -14.90 -17.32
CA GLU A 13 14.06 -14.33 -17.33
C GLU A 13 13.62 -14.27 -18.80
N THR A 14 12.67 -15.12 -19.17
CA THR A 14 12.10 -15.18 -20.52
C THR A 14 11.57 -13.80 -20.88
N ARG A 15 12.31 -13.03 -21.67
CA ARG A 15 11.85 -11.74 -22.20
C ARG A 15 10.65 -12.02 -23.09
N ILE A 16 9.45 -11.88 -22.54
CA ILE A 16 8.22 -11.81 -23.34
C ILE A 16 8.37 -10.55 -24.19
N LYS A 17 8.74 -10.72 -25.46
CA LYS A 17 8.92 -9.63 -26.41
C LYS A 17 7.53 -9.28 -26.95
N ILE A 18 6.81 -8.44 -26.22
CA ILE A 18 5.55 -7.86 -26.70
C ILE A 18 5.92 -6.75 -27.68
N ASP A 19 5.62 -6.96 -28.95
CA ASP A 19 5.92 -6.05 -30.06
C ASP A 19 4.78 -5.04 -30.29
N ASN A 20 4.08 -4.66 -29.20
CA ASN A 20 3.03 -3.66 -29.27
C ASN A 20 3.63 -2.27 -29.03
N LYS A 21 4.21 -1.69 -30.09
CA LYS A 21 4.85 -0.37 -30.03
C LYS A 21 3.90 0.72 -29.51
N LYS A 22 2.61 0.63 -29.86
CA LYS A 22 1.58 1.58 -29.38
C LYS A 22 1.44 1.55 -27.87
N LEU A 23 1.36 0.35 -27.30
CA LEU A 23 1.31 0.14 -25.84
C LEU A 23 2.59 0.64 -25.16
N MET A 24 3.75 0.39 -25.78
CA MET A 24 5.05 0.79 -25.26
C MET A 24 5.22 2.31 -25.14
N ASP A 25 4.72 3.05 -26.12
CA ASP A 25 4.74 4.52 -26.12
C ASP A 25 3.87 5.11 -24.99
N GLN A 26 2.76 4.44 -24.63
CA GLN A 26 1.89 4.90 -23.55
C GLN A 26 2.62 4.91 -22.19
N PHE A 27 3.48 3.93 -21.89
CA PHE A 27 4.20 3.88 -20.61
C PHE A 27 5.16 5.06 -20.40
N TRP A 28 5.64 5.69 -21.47
CA TRP A 28 6.43 6.92 -21.38
C TRP A 28 5.54 8.13 -21.08
N SER A 29 4.34 8.16 -21.64
CA SER A 29 3.35 9.21 -21.41
C SER A 29 2.79 9.19 -19.98
N LEU A 30 2.79 8.03 -19.30
CA LEU A 30 2.41 7.92 -17.88
C LEU A 30 3.30 8.74 -16.95
N VAL A 31 4.54 9.04 -17.34
CA VAL A 31 5.47 9.85 -16.51
C VAL A 31 5.45 11.34 -16.87
N SER A 32 4.52 11.76 -17.73
CA SER A 32 4.33 13.18 -18.07
C SER A 32 3.92 13.99 -16.83
N LEU A 33 4.36 15.25 -16.76
CA LEU A 33 3.89 16.20 -15.75
C LEU A 33 2.47 16.69 -16.04
N ASP A 34 2.05 16.66 -17.31
CA ASP A 34 0.71 17.02 -17.73
C ASP A 34 -0.29 15.91 -17.37
N GLU A 35 -1.32 16.26 -16.59
CA GLU A 35 -2.35 15.32 -16.15
C GLU A 35 -3.22 14.80 -17.29
N GLY A 36 -3.56 15.66 -18.26
CA GLY A 36 -4.34 15.27 -19.44
C GLY A 36 -3.61 14.22 -20.27
N VAL A 37 -2.29 14.40 -20.47
CA VAL A 37 -1.45 13.40 -21.16
C VAL A 37 -1.42 12.06 -20.42
N ARG A 38 -1.35 12.08 -19.08
CA ARG A 38 -1.38 10.84 -18.28
C ARG A 38 -2.73 10.13 -18.40
N ILE A 39 -3.84 10.87 -18.25
CA ILE A 39 -5.19 10.31 -18.35
C ILE A 39 -5.42 9.69 -19.73
N GLU A 40 -5.02 10.38 -20.79
CA GLU A 40 -5.19 9.89 -22.16
C GLU A 40 -4.34 8.63 -22.41
N SER A 41 -3.12 8.59 -21.89
CA SER A 41 -2.28 7.39 -21.93
C SER A 41 -2.93 6.19 -21.23
N ILE A 42 -3.57 6.40 -20.08
CA ILE A 42 -4.27 5.33 -19.35
C ILE A 42 -5.43 4.79 -20.19
N LYS A 43 -6.24 5.66 -20.82
CA LYS A 43 -7.33 5.21 -21.70
C LYS A 43 -6.81 4.38 -22.86
N ASN A 44 -5.77 4.87 -23.54
CA ASN A 44 -5.15 4.17 -24.66
C ASN A 44 -4.62 2.78 -24.25
N ILE A 45 -4.04 2.65 -23.04
CA ILE A 45 -3.62 1.35 -22.50
C ILE A 45 -4.83 0.42 -22.34
N LEU A 46 -5.93 0.91 -21.74
CA LEU A 46 -7.13 0.10 -21.51
C LEU A 46 -7.79 -0.32 -22.83
N GLU A 47 -7.90 0.59 -23.79
CA GLU A 47 -8.45 0.32 -25.12
C GLU A 47 -7.62 -0.73 -25.87
N GLU A 48 -6.30 -0.58 -25.89
CA GLU A 48 -5.41 -1.54 -26.55
C GLU A 48 -5.50 -2.92 -25.91
N LEU A 49 -5.46 -3.01 -24.57
CA LEU A 49 -5.60 -4.27 -23.85
C LEU A 49 -6.97 -4.93 -24.05
N ASN A 50 -8.05 -4.13 -24.14
CA ASN A 50 -9.39 -4.65 -24.44
C ASN A 50 -9.49 -5.16 -25.88
N ASN A 51 -8.88 -4.45 -26.84
CA ASN A 51 -8.90 -4.83 -28.25
C ASN A 51 -8.14 -6.13 -28.50
N THR A 52 -7.00 -6.33 -27.87
CA THR A 52 -6.22 -7.58 -28.03
C THR A 52 -6.75 -8.70 -27.15
N ASN A 53 -7.29 -8.36 -25.97
CA ASN A 53 -7.67 -9.26 -24.88
C ASN A 53 -6.60 -10.36 -24.62
N ASN A 54 -5.33 -10.01 -24.83
CA ASN A 54 -4.23 -10.94 -24.78
C ASN A 54 -3.71 -11.06 -23.35
N LYS A 55 -3.90 -12.23 -22.73
CA LYS A 55 -3.48 -12.49 -21.35
C LYS A 55 -2.00 -12.14 -21.09
N LYS A 56 -1.09 -12.45 -22.03
CA LYS A 56 0.35 -12.15 -21.86
C LYS A 56 0.63 -10.65 -21.89
N GLU A 57 -0.09 -9.89 -22.71
CA GLU A 57 0.04 -8.43 -22.76
C GLU A 57 -0.51 -7.76 -21.50
N ILE A 58 -1.62 -8.26 -20.97
CA ILE A 58 -2.19 -7.82 -19.70
C ILE A 58 -1.20 -8.10 -18.55
N GLU A 59 -0.71 -9.33 -18.43
CA GLU A 59 0.28 -9.71 -17.41
C GLU A 59 1.55 -8.85 -17.48
N TYR A 60 2.07 -8.64 -18.69
CA TYR A 60 3.21 -7.76 -18.91
C TYR A 60 2.93 -6.32 -18.49
N THR A 61 1.76 -5.80 -18.83
CA THR A 61 1.34 -4.44 -18.47
C THR A 61 1.30 -4.31 -16.96
N VAL A 62 0.64 -5.22 -16.25
CA VAL A 62 0.61 -5.26 -14.79
C VAL A 62 2.03 -5.29 -14.22
N GLN A 63 2.89 -6.19 -14.69
CA GLN A 63 4.28 -6.30 -14.22
C GLN A 63 5.04 -4.97 -14.41
N ARG A 64 4.87 -4.31 -15.56
CA ARG A 64 5.55 -3.05 -15.87
C ARG A 64 5.04 -1.91 -15.01
N LEU A 65 3.73 -1.83 -14.79
CA LEU A 65 3.10 -0.85 -13.91
C LEU A 65 3.58 -1.03 -12.46
N VAL A 66 3.63 -2.27 -11.95
CA VAL A 66 4.15 -2.60 -10.61
C VAL A 66 5.62 -2.20 -10.44
N LYS A 67 6.46 -2.45 -11.44
CA LYS A 67 7.87 -1.99 -11.45
C LYS A 67 7.97 -0.46 -11.47
N GLY A 68 7.05 0.21 -12.14
CA GLY A 68 7.00 1.68 -12.22
C GLY A 68 6.69 2.38 -10.90
N LEU A 69 6.10 1.69 -9.92
CA LEU A 69 5.72 2.27 -8.63
C LEU A 69 6.91 2.79 -7.81
N SER A 70 8.08 2.20 -7.96
CA SER A 70 9.34 2.66 -7.34
C SER A 70 10.13 3.63 -8.24
N SER A 71 9.54 4.17 -9.30
CA SER A 71 10.24 5.14 -10.13
C SER A 71 10.51 6.45 -9.36
N GLY A 72 11.74 6.95 -9.43
CA GLY A 72 12.15 8.25 -8.90
C GLY A 72 11.83 9.44 -9.83
N ARG A 73 11.29 9.19 -11.03
CA ARG A 73 10.93 10.24 -11.99
C ARG A 73 9.71 11.04 -11.48
N LYS A 74 9.68 12.34 -11.76
CA LYS A 74 8.55 13.20 -11.38
C LYS A 74 7.24 12.67 -11.99
N ALA A 75 6.15 12.73 -11.23
CA ALA A 75 4.82 12.22 -11.56
C ALA A 75 4.70 10.71 -11.90
N ALA A 76 5.81 9.98 -12.04
CA ALA A 76 5.79 8.59 -12.46
C ALA A 76 4.99 7.69 -11.52
N ARG A 77 5.16 7.86 -10.20
CA ARG A 77 4.42 7.05 -9.21
C ARG A 77 2.91 7.24 -9.33
N GLN A 78 2.46 8.48 -9.51
CA GLN A 78 1.05 8.79 -9.69
C GLN A 78 0.54 8.16 -10.99
N GLY A 79 1.22 8.37 -12.11
CA GLY A 79 0.83 7.78 -13.39
C GLY A 79 0.77 6.25 -13.37
N TYR A 80 1.81 5.59 -12.86
CA TYR A 80 1.85 4.12 -12.75
C TYR A 80 0.81 3.58 -11.78
N ALA A 81 0.61 4.20 -10.61
CA ALA A 81 -0.38 3.77 -9.63
C ALA A 81 -1.82 3.92 -10.15
N THR A 82 -2.13 5.05 -10.78
CA THR A 82 -3.46 5.29 -11.36
C THR A 82 -3.72 4.30 -12.51
N ALA A 83 -2.75 4.12 -13.43
CA ALA A 83 -2.86 3.14 -14.50
C ALA A 83 -3.06 1.71 -13.96
N LEU A 84 -2.28 1.30 -12.95
CA LEU A 84 -2.40 -0.02 -12.33
C LEU A 84 -3.79 -0.22 -11.76
N THR A 85 -4.30 0.76 -11.01
CA THR A 85 -5.64 0.71 -10.41
C THR A 85 -6.71 0.49 -11.49
N HIS A 86 -6.67 1.25 -12.58
CA HIS A 86 -7.64 1.09 -13.66
C HIS A 86 -7.52 -0.26 -14.39
N VAL A 87 -6.31 -0.73 -14.67
CA VAL A 87 -6.11 -2.07 -15.28
C VAL A 87 -6.69 -3.15 -14.37
N LEU A 88 -6.41 -3.11 -13.06
CA LEU A 88 -6.96 -4.09 -12.12
C LEU A 88 -8.48 -4.00 -11.97
N LEU A 89 -9.07 -2.82 -12.15
CA LEU A 89 -10.52 -2.63 -12.14
C LEU A 89 -11.19 -3.18 -13.41
N CYS A 90 -10.57 -3.04 -14.58
CA CYS A 90 -11.13 -3.45 -15.86
C CYS A 90 -10.97 -4.94 -16.17
N PHE A 91 -9.93 -5.60 -15.63
CA PHE A 91 -9.58 -6.97 -15.99
C PHE A 91 -9.69 -7.91 -14.77
N ASP A 92 -10.86 -8.53 -14.59
CA ASP A 92 -11.16 -9.44 -13.47
C ASP A 92 -10.31 -10.72 -13.47
N GLN A 93 -9.71 -11.09 -14.59
CA GLN A 93 -8.80 -12.23 -14.69
C GLN A 93 -7.48 -12.03 -13.93
N ILE A 94 -7.18 -10.82 -13.45
CA ILE A 94 -5.95 -10.52 -12.73
C ILE A 94 -6.11 -10.88 -11.25
N ASN A 95 -5.27 -11.77 -10.76
CA ASN A 95 -5.23 -12.17 -9.36
C ASN A 95 -4.52 -11.10 -8.51
N LEU A 96 -5.25 -10.45 -7.59
CA LEU A 96 -4.69 -9.42 -6.71
C LEU A 96 -3.60 -9.95 -5.77
N ALA A 97 -3.66 -11.23 -5.38
CA ALA A 97 -2.60 -11.85 -4.58
C ALA A 97 -1.29 -11.92 -5.36
N GLU A 98 -1.35 -12.29 -6.65
CA GLU A 98 -0.15 -12.32 -7.51
C GLU A 98 0.42 -10.91 -7.70
N VAL A 99 -0.43 -9.89 -7.84
CA VAL A 99 0.01 -8.48 -7.93
C VAL A 99 0.73 -8.05 -6.64
N PHE A 100 0.22 -8.44 -5.48
CA PHE A 100 0.88 -8.20 -4.20
C PHE A 100 2.26 -8.87 -4.12
N GLU A 101 2.36 -10.14 -4.53
CA GLU A 101 3.66 -10.84 -4.56
C GLU A 101 4.63 -10.21 -5.59
N MET A 102 4.13 -9.74 -6.74
CA MET A 102 4.95 -8.98 -7.70
C MET A 102 5.47 -7.67 -7.09
N MET A 103 4.63 -6.95 -6.33
CA MET A 103 5.03 -5.74 -5.63
C MET A 103 6.13 -6.04 -4.62
N GLU A 104 5.97 -7.08 -3.79
CA GLU A 104 6.98 -7.52 -2.83
C GLU A 104 8.29 -7.88 -3.53
N LYS A 105 8.22 -8.60 -4.64
CA LYS A 105 9.40 -8.98 -5.43
C LYS A 105 10.12 -7.76 -6.00
N PHE A 106 9.41 -6.91 -6.76
CA PHE A 106 10.04 -5.85 -7.54
C PHE A 106 10.34 -4.58 -6.75
N ASN A 107 9.62 -4.31 -5.67
CA ASN A 107 9.79 -3.11 -4.84
C ASN A 107 10.37 -3.43 -3.45
N SER A 108 10.97 -4.61 -3.26
CA SER A 108 11.68 -4.97 -2.02
C SER A 108 12.85 -4.02 -1.75
N VAL A 109 12.99 -3.64 -0.49
CA VAL A 109 14.16 -2.87 -0.02
C VAL A 109 15.32 -3.83 0.16
N LYS A 110 16.39 -3.64 -0.62
CA LYS A 110 17.62 -4.45 -0.54
C LYS A 110 18.61 -3.80 0.43
N SER A 111 19.45 -4.60 1.08
CA SER A 111 20.49 -4.11 1.98
C SER A 111 21.50 -3.17 1.31
N SER A 112 21.65 -3.27 0.00
CA SER A 112 22.51 -2.39 -0.79
C SER A 112 21.91 -1.01 -1.08
N PHE A 113 20.58 -0.84 -0.94
CA PHE A 113 19.91 0.43 -1.26
C PHE A 113 20.26 1.50 -0.24
N LYS A 114 20.55 2.72 -0.72
CA LYS A 114 20.85 3.88 0.11
C LYS A 114 20.12 5.11 -0.37
N GLY A 115 19.74 5.98 0.57
CA GLY A 115 19.14 7.28 0.28
C GLY A 115 17.89 7.18 -0.59
N GLN A 116 17.98 7.72 -1.81
CA GLN A 116 16.84 7.83 -2.72
C GLN A 116 16.34 6.47 -3.21
N GLU A 117 17.21 5.47 -3.40
CA GLU A 117 16.79 4.13 -3.85
C GLU A 117 15.95 3.41 -2.79
N GLU A 118 16.38 3.47 -1.53
CA GLU A 118 15.63 2.90 -0.40
C GLU A 118 14.27 3.59 -0.27
N ARG A 119 14.27 4.93 -0.36
CA ARG A 119 13.06 5.74 -0.31
C ARG A 119 12.07 5.37 -1.40
N ASP A 120 12.57 5.16 -2.62
CA ASP A 120 11.76 4.87 -3.79
C ASP A 120 11.16 3.46 -3.74
N ALA A 121 11.90 2.48 -3.22
CA ALA A 121 11.38 1.14 -2.95
C ALA A 121 10.25 1.16 -1.91
N TYR A 122 10.41 1.90 -0.80
CA TYR A 122 9.34 2.04 0.19
C TYR A 122 8.09 2.71 -0.37
N PHE A 123 8.24 3.77 -1.17
CA PHE A 123 7.09 4.37 -1.85
C PHE A 123 6.47 3.41 -2.87
N GLY A 124 7.26 2.61 -3.58
CA GLY A 124 6.74 1.59 -4.48
C GLY A 124 5.84 0.58 -3.78
N GLN A 125 6.24 0.11 -2.59
CA GLN A 125 5.41 -0.75 -1.74
C GLN A 125 4.14 -0.03 -1.26
N LEU A 126 4.28 1.22 -0.78
CA LEU A 126 3.13 2.01 -0.32
C LEU A 126 2.10 2.23 -1.43
N PHE A 127 2.52 2.71 -2.61
CA PHE A 127 1.60 2.91 -3.73
C PHE A 127 0.95 1.59 -4.18
N GLY A 128 1.69 0.47 -4.16
CA GLY A 128 1.15 -0.84 -4.52
C GLY A 128 0.02 -1.28 -3.58
N VAL A 129 0.21 -1.18 -2.25
CA VAL A 129 -0.85 -1.52 -1.30
C VAL A 129 -2.05 -0.58 -1.40
N LEU A 130 -1.83 0.70 -1.69
CA LEU A 130 -2.93 1.65 -1.91
C LEU A 130 -3.74 1.33 -3.16
N CYS A 131 -3.08 0.94 -4.26
CA CYS A 131 -3.77 0.51 -5.48
C CYS A 131 -4.65 -0.72 -5.20
N LEU A 132 -4.08 -1.75 -4.57
CA LEU A 132 -4.81 -2.98 -4.25
C LEU A 132 -6.01 -2.70 -3.34
N ASN A 133 -5.82 -1.88 -2.31
CA ASN A 133 -6.92 -1.48 -1.42
C ASN A 133 -8.04 -0.75 -2.16
N GLN A 134 -7.69 0.19 -3.06
CA GLN A 134 -8.70 0.90 -3.86
C GLN A 134 -9.49 -0.07 -4.75
N VAL A 135 -8.83 -1.05 -5.36
CA VAL A 135 -9.49 -2.08 -6.19
C VAL A 135 -10.45 -2.92 -5.35
N ILE A 136 -10.01 -3.39 -4.17
CA ILE A 136 -10.85 -4.18 -3.25
C ILE A 136 -12.10 -3.39 -2.84
N ASN A 137 -11.92 -2.13 -2.39
CA ASN A 137 -13.01 -1.27 -1.96
C ASN A 137 -14.02 -0.99 -3.08
N LYS A 138 -13.55 -0.82 -4.32
CA LYS A 138 -14.42 -0.55 -5.47
C LYS A 138 -15.18 -1.80 -5.91
N LYS A 139 -14.55 -2.97 -5.87
CA LYS A 139 -15.14 -4.21 -6.34
C LYS A 139 -16.01 -4.92 -5.28
N LYS A 140 -15.92 -4.54 -4.00
CA LYS A 140 -16.75 -5.08 -2.88
C LYS A 140 -16.77 -6.61 -2.80
N PHE A 141 -15.62 -7.23 -3.00
CA PHE A 141 -15.51 -8.69 -2.97
C PHE A 141 -15.13 -9.18 -1.57
N ASP A 142 -16.07 -9.86 -0.89
CA ASP A 142 -15.82 -10.54 0.39
C ASP A 142 -14.73 -11.62 0.29
N SER A 143 -14.39 -12.07 -0.92
CA SER A 143 -13.34 -13.05 -1.18
C SER A 143 -11.91 -12.51 -1.03
N PHE A 144 -11.73 -11.24 -0.67
CA PHE A 144 -10.41 -10.61 -0.52
C PHE A 144 -9.93 -10.47 0.92
N ASN A 145 -10.49 -11.23 1.85
CA ASN A 145 -10.11 -11.20 3.26
C ASN A 145 -8.60 -11.41 3.49
N ASP A 146 -7.99 -12.39 2.81
CA ASP A 146 -6.57 -12.70 2.95
C ASP A 146 -5.67 -11.60 2.41
N ILE A 147 -5.99 -11.05 1.23
CA ILE A 147 -5.21 -9.96 0.64
C ILE A 147 -5.38 -8.65 1.43
N SER A 148 -6.57 -8.38 1.95
CA SER A 148 -6.85 -7.22 2.81
C SER A 148 -6.04 -7.28 4.09
N LYS A 149 -5.92 -8.47 4.70
CA LYS A 149 -5.03 -8.71 5.84
C LYS A 149 -3.56 -8.47 5.48
N LYS A 150 -3.06 -9.02 4.36
CA LYS A 150 -1.69 -8.77 3.88
C LYS A 150 -1.40 -7.28 3.64
N ILE A 151 -2.37 -6.54 3.11
CA ILE A 151 -2.28 -5.08 2.93
C ILE A 151 -2.13 -4.38 4.28
N MET A 152 -2.98 -4.72 5.27
CA MET A 152 -2.89 -4.13 6.62
C MET A 152 -1.56 -4.47 7.30
N GLU A 153 -1.08 -5.72 7.20
CA GLU A 153 0.22 -6.14 7.71
C GLU A 153 1.36 -5.33 7.10
N LYS A 154 1.31 -5.12 5.77
CA LYS A 154 2.29 -4.32 5.05
C LYS A 154 2.27 -2.85 5.48
N LEU A 155 1.08 -2.25 5.67
CA LEU A 155 0.96 -0.88 6.19
C LEU A 155 1.56 -0.77 7.59
N CYS A 156 1.19 -1.67 8.51
CA CYS A 156 1.78 -1.71 9.86
C CYS A 156 3.31 -1.86 9.84
N TYR A 157 3.84 -2.65 8.89
CA TYR A 157 5.28 -2.75 8.67
C TYR A 157 5.89 -1.42 8.20
N LEU A 158 5.32 -0.78 7.17
CA LEU A 158 5.83 0.46 6.58
C LEU A 158 5.85 1.63 7.58
N MET A 159 4.82 1.72 8.44
CA MET A 159 4.74 2.73 9.50
C MET A 159 5.95 2.71 10.43
N LYS A 160 6.50 1.52 10.71
CA LYS A 160 7.63 1.33 11.62
C LYS A 160 9.00 1.56 10.95
N LYS A 161 9.05 1.82 9.64
CA LYS A 161 10.32 1.90 8.90
C LYS A 161 10.94 3.28 8.85
N LYS A 162 10.21 4.28 8.37
CA LYS A 162 10.74 5.64 8.16
C LYS A 162 9.69 6.67 8.52
N SER A 163 10.10 7.75 9.19
CA SER A 163 9.20 8.81 9.66
C SER A 163 8.37 9.44 8.54
N TYR A 164 8.96 9.66 7.36
CA TYR A 164 8.26 10.24 6.21
C TYR A 164 7.11 9.38 5.63
N LEU A 165 6.98 8.12 6.06
CA LEU A 165 5.88 7.23 5.65
C LEU A 165 4.72 7.26 6.65
N ARG A 166 4.99 7.61 7.93
CA ARG A 166 4.08 7.35 9.05
C ARG A 166 2.71 7.99 8.85
N GLU A 167 2.68 9.29 8.58
CA GLU A 167 1.43 10.03 8.39
C GLU A 167 0.58 9.46 7.24
N VAL A 168 1.18 9.24 6.07
CA VAL A 168 0.45 8.70 4.91
C VAL A 168 -0.06 7.28 5.20
N VAL A 169 0.76 6.45 5.86
CA VAL A 169 0.38 5.08 6.23
C VAL A 169 -0.76 5.09 7.26
N ALA A 170 -0.70 5.96 8.27
CA ALA A 170 -1.75 6.07 9.29
C ALA A 170 -3.08 6.55 8.69
N ASN A 171 -3.04 7.54 7.80
CA ASN A 171 -4.20 7.96 7.02
C ASN A 171 -4.77 6.79 6.21
N SER A 172 -3.92 6.03 5.53
CA SER A 172 -4.34 4.89 4.72
C SER A 172 -5.01 3.79 5.55
N ILE A 173 -4.49 3.52 6.75
CA ILE A 173 -5.13 2.59 7.71
C ILE A 173 -6.50 3.14 8.12
N CYS A 174 -6.60 4.43 8.44
CA CYS A 174 -7.86 5.05 8.81
C CYS A 174 -8.90 4.97 7.68
N ASP A 175 -8.47 5.14 6.43
CA ASP A 175 -9.33 5.02 5.26
C ASP A 175 -9.83 3.59 5.05
N ILE A 176 -8.96 2.58 5.25
CA ILE A 176 -9.37 1.17 5.23
C ILE A 176 -10.42 0.90 6.32
N LEU A 177 -10.20 1.41 7.53
CA LEU A 177 -11.11 1.21 8.65
C LEU A 177 -12.51 1.80 8.39
N ASN A 178 -12.63 2.90 7.65
CA ASN A 178 -13.94 3.47 7.28
C ASN A 178 -14.82 2.53 6.45
N HIS A 179 -14.22 1.52 5.80
CA HIS A 179 -14.90 0.53 4.98
C HIS A 179 -14.88 -0.88 5.59
N THR A 180 -14.54 -1.00 6.87
CA THR A 180 -14.40 -2.29 7.54
C THR A 180 -15.55 -2.50 8.54
N GLU A 181 -16.18 -3.67 8.49
CA GLU A 181 -17.18 -4.05 9.50
C GLU A 181 -16.51 -4.51 10.80
N PHE A 182 -17.20 -4.34 11.93
CA PHE A 182 -16.65 -4.64 13.25
C PHE A 182 -16.14 -6.08 13.38
N GLN A 183 -16.90 -7.08 12.91
CA GLN A 183 -16.50 -8.49 13.02
C GLN A 183 -15.19 -8.79 12.27
N PHE A 184 -15.04 -8.19 11.08
CA PHE A 184 -13.83 -8.33 10.29
C PHE A 184 -12.65 -7.61 10.95
N PHE A 185 -12.86 -6.38 11.42
CA PHE A 185 -11.87 -5.62 12.18
C PHE A 185 -11.38 -6.41 13.39
N GLU A 186 -12.30 -6.91 14.21
CA GLU A 186 -11.98 -7.63 15.44
C GLU A 186 -11.14 -8.89 15.18
N SER A 187 -11.51 -9.66 14.16
CA SER A 187 -10.83 -10.92 13.85
C SER A 187 -9.49 -10.72 13.13
N ASN A 188 -9.37 -9.70 12.27
CA ASN A 188 -8.24 -9.58 11.33
C ASN A 188 -7.32 -8.38 11.61
N TYR A 189 -7.86 -7.19 11.91
CA TYR A 189 -7.07 -5.95 12.01
C TYR A 189 -6.71 -5.57 13.44
N LYS A 190 -7.59 -5.83 14.41
CA LYS A 190 -7.35 -5.56 15.83
C LYS A 190 -6.06 -6.21 16.36
N PRO A 191 -5.71 -7.47 16.02
CA PRO A 191 -4.42 -8.05 16.44
C PRO A 191 -3.21 -7.32 15.83
N LEU A 192 -3.32 -6.87 14.58
CA LEU A 192 -2.24 -6.18 13.86
C LEU A 192 -2.01 -4.76 14.37
N LEU A 193 -3.08 -4.07 14.77
CA LEU A 193 -3.07 -2.71 15.28
C LEU A 193 -2.86 -2.63 16.80
N LYS A 194 -2.72 -3.77 17.49
CA LYS A 194 -2.58 -3.83 18.95
C LYS A 194 -1.49 -2.90 19.49
N SER A 195 -0.34 -2.81 18.81
CA SER A 195 0.76 -1.93 19.25
C SER A 195 0.37 -0.46 19.27
N SER A 196 -0.47 -0.03 18.33
CA SER A 196 -0.96 1.35 18.24
C SER A 196 -2.13 1.61 19.19
N LEU A 197 -3.04 0.63 19.32
CA LEU A 197 -4.22 0.77 20.18
C LEU A 197 -3.89 0.74 21.69
N MET A 198 -2.78 0.09 22.06
CA MET A 198 -2.38 -0.12 23.46
C MET A 198 -1.07 0.61 23.83
N SER A 199 -0.57 1.52 23.00
CA SER A 199 0.68 2.26 23.28
C SER A 199 0.56 3.12 24.54
N GLY A 200 -0.62 3.73 24.77
CA GLY A 200 -0.85 4.67 25.86
C GLY A 200 -0.01 5.96 25.74
N TRP A 201 -0.24 6.90 26.65
CA TRP A 201 0.30 8.26 26.53
C TRP A 201 1.82 8.38 26.61
N LYS A 202 2.52 7.41 27.21
CA LYS A 202 3.97 7.49 27.45
C LYS A 202 4.82 7.13 26.23
N SER A 203 4.27 6.35 25.30
CA SER A 203 5.03 5.83 24.15
C SER A 203 4.26 5.94 22.82
N CYS A 204 3.06 6.52 22.82
CA CYS A 204 2.30 6.73 21.59
C CYS A 204 2.96 7.76 20.67
N THR A 205 2.84 7.51 19.38
CA THR A 205 3.03 8.49 18.32
C THR A 205 1.72 9.23 18.02
N VAL A 206 1.81 10.31 17.21
CA VAL A 206 0.62 11.00 16.70
C VAL A 206 -0.24 10.04 15.87
N GLU A 207 0.40 9.15 15.11
CA GLU A 207 -0.26 8.13 14.31
C GLU A 207 -1.01 7.10 15.17
N ASP A 208 -0.42 6.67 16.30
CA ASP A 208 -1.09 5.76 17.24
C ASP A 208 -2.36 6.40 17.81
N VAL A 209 -2.28 7.69 18.18
CA VAL A 209 -3.46 8.45 18.63
C VAL A 209 -4.50 8.55 17.52
N MET A 210 -4.09 8.85 16.29
CA MET A 210 -4.99 8.96 15.14
C MET A 210 -5.75 7.65 14.88
N ILE A 211 -5.03 6.52 14.82
CA ILE A 211 -5.62 5.20 14.60
C ILE A 211 -6.54 4.83 15.76
N THR A 212 -6.12 5.10 17.00
CA THR A 212 -6.94 4.80 18.19
C THR A 212 -8.24 5.61 18.20
N LEU A 213 -8.18 6.90 17.88
CA LEU A 213 -9.36 7.74 17.76
C LEU A 213 -10.28 7.26 16.64
N LYS A 214 -9.72 6.85 15.50
CA LYS A 214 -10.49 6.29 14.39
C LYS A 214 -11.23 5.01 14.80
N VAL A 215 -10.53 4.04 15.40
CA VAL A 215 -11.12 2.78 15.90
C VAL A 215 -12.21 3.08 16.93
N LYS A 216 -11.96 3.98 17.88
CA LYS A 216 -12.98 4.39 18.85
C LYS A 216 -14.21 4.99 18.15
N SER A 217 -14.02 5.91 17.20
CA SER A 217 -15.13 6.57 16.51
C SER A 217 -16.02 5.62 15.72
N LEU A 218 -15.46 4.51 15.23
CA LEU A 218 -16.18 3.52 14.42
C LEU A 218 -16.80 2.40 15.27
N TYR A 219 -16.13 1.99 16.35
CA TYR A 219 -16.44 0.73 17.03
C TYR A 219 -16.67 0.87 18.54
N GLN A 220 -16.77 2.09 19.10
CA GLN A 220 -16.98 2.28 20.54
C GLN A 220 -18.17 1.50 21.09
N ASP A 221 -19.27 1.40 20.34
CA ASP A 221 -20.50 0.74 20.80
C ASP A 221 -20.39 -0.79 20.78
N SER A 222 -19.39 -1.32 20.05
CA SER A 222 -19.13 -2.77 19.94
C SER A 222 -17.94 -3.23 20.78
N LEU A 223 -17.13 -2.29 21.31
CA LEU A 223 -15.99 -2.57 22.17
C LEU A 223 -16.39 -2.45 23.65
N PRO A 224 -15.73 -3.17 24.58
CA PRO A 224 -15.93 -2.95 26.01
C PRO A 224 -15.63 -1.50 26.41
N ASP A 225 -16.44 -0.92 27.30
CA ASP A 225 -16.24 0.46 27.81
C ASP A 225 -14.84 0.68 28.40
N THR A 226 -14.24 -0.39 28.94
CA THR A 226 -12.91 -0.38 29.55
C THR A 226 -11.77 -0.48 28.55
N TYR A 227 -12.04 -0.83 27.29
CA TYR A 227 -11.03 -1.22 26.29
C TYR A 227 -9.91 -0.18 26.12
N PHE A 228 -10.26 1.10 26.02
CA PHE A 228 -9.27 2.17 25.92
C PHE A 228 -8.80 2.68 27.29
N SER A 229 -9.59 2.49 28.34
CA SER A 229 -9.28 3.05 29.67
C SER A 229 -8.06 2.44 30.34
N GLU A 230 -7.75 1.18 30.05
CA GLU A 230 -6.61 0.45 30.61
C GLU A 230 -5.27 1.07 30.19
N HIS A 231 -5.17 1.56 28.96
CA HIS A 231 -3.93 2.08 28.38
C HIS A 231 -3.91 3.62 28.25
N TRP A 232 -5.08 4.26 28.16
CA TRP A 232 -5.23 5.70 27.91
C TRP A 232 -5.81 6.47 29.10
N ASN A 233 -5.71 5.90 30.32
CA ASN A 233 -6.23 6.39 31.61
C ASN A 233 -7.77 6.45 31.74
N LYS A 234 -8.51 6.72 30.66
CA LYS A 234 -9.98 6.86 30.63
C LYS A 234 -10.58 6.31 29.33
N SER A 235 -11.86 5.94 29.36
CA SER A 235 -12.59 5.36 28.23
C SER A 235 -12.63 6.28 27.01
N THR A 236 -12.58 7.61 27.21
CA THR A 236 -12.60 8.61 26.14
C THR A 236 -11.24 9.30 26.01
N LEU A 237 -10.56 9.09 24.87
CA LEU A 237 -9.25 9.70 24.60
C LEU A 237 -9.27 11.23 24.65
N LEU A 238 -10.35 11.87 24.19
CA LEU A 238 -10.53 13.33 24.20
C LEU A 238 -11.09 13.90 25.52
N HIS A 239 -11.06 13.12 26.60
CA HIS A 239 -11.48 13.61 27.92
C HIS A 239 -10.56 14.72 28.42
N THR A 240 -11.07 15.68 29.20
CA THR A 240 -10.31 16.85 29.70
C THR A 240 -8.99 16.48 30.40
N LYS A 241 -9.01 15.40 31.17
CA LYS A 241 -7.82 14.83 31.86
C LYS A 241 -6.71 14.32 30.92
N ASN A 242 -7.03 14.06 29.66
CA ASN A 242 -6.09 13.60 28.64
C ASN A 242 -5.56 14.74 27.77
N LEU A 243 -6.06 15.97 27.92
CA LEU A 243 -5.66 17.13 27.10
C LEU A 243 -4.18 17.47 27.25
N GLU A 244 -3.64 17.41 28.48
CA GLU A 244 -2.23 17.70 28.73
C GLU A 244 -1.31 16.67 28.04
N PRO A 245 -1.46 15.34 28.28
CA PRO A 245 -0.71 14.32 27.53
C PRO A 245 -0.88 14.42 26.01
N LEU A 246 -2.11 14.65 25.52
CA LEU A 246 -2.39 14.80 24.10
C LEU A 246 -1.63 16.01 23.51
N SER A 247 -1.61 17.14 24.21
CA SER A 247 -0.90 18.33 23.77
C SER A 247 0.61 18.10 23.67
N GLN A 248 1.18 17.29 24.58
CA GLN A 248 2.60 16.96 24.57
C GLN A 248 2.98 16.11 23.34
N VAL A 249 2.14 15.12 22.99
CA VAL A 249 2.32 14.28 21.81
C VAL A 249 2.21 15.11 20.52
N LEU A 250 1.21 16.00 20.44
CA LEU A 250 1.01 16.84 19.24
C LEU A 250 2.10 17.90 19.04
N ARG A 251 2.72 18.38 20.13
CA ARG A 251 3.82 19.36 20.05
C ARG A 251 5.15 18.72 19.61
N ASN A 252 5.31 17.41 19.84
CA ASN A 252 6.51 16.67 19.48
C ASN A 252 6.20 15.52 18.51
N PRO A 253 5.85 15.80 17.23
CA PRO A 253 5.53 14.76 16.25
C PRO A 253 6.73 13.84 15.91
N CYS A 254 7.94 14.16 16.36
CA CYS A 254 9.17 13.44 16.05
C CYS A 254 9.71 12.65 17.26
N HIS A 255 9.16 11.45 17.47
CA HIS A 255 9.86 10.34 18.14
C HIS A 255 10.04 9.17 17.19
#